data_AF-B0F624-F1
#
_entry.id   AF-B0F624-F1
#
_cell.length_a   1.000
_cell.length_b   1.000
_cell.length_c   1.000
_cell.angle_alpha   90.00
_cell.angle_beta   90.00
_cell.angle_gamma   90.00
#
_symmetry.space_group_name_H-M   'P 1'
#
loop_
_entity.id
_entity.type
_entity.pdbx_description
1 polymer ?
#
loop_
_entity_poly.entity_id
_entity_poly.type
_entity_poly.pdbx_seq_one_letter_code
_entity_poly.pdbx_strand_id
1 'polypeptide(L)'
;AMLDELQAENGRTYELTSAIGVGHDKIEDVNYGEAIQYMDYIFAMTYDFYGGWNNVLGHQTALYCGSFMRPGQCDGKGVDENGEPYKGPAYTADNGIQLLLAQGVPANKLVLGTAMYGRGWEGVMPASLSDPTDPMTGVGNGKLKGTSAQGVWEAGVIDYKGIKSFMLGANNTGINGFEYGYDAQAEAAWVWNRTTGQLV
;
A
#
# COMPACT_ATOMS: atom_id res chain seq x y z
N ALA A 1 7.78 26.83 19.28
CA ALA A 1 7.92 27.15 20.72
C ALA A 1 8.65 26.03 21.46
N MET A 2 8.05 24.86 21.72
CA MET A 2 8.70 23.84 22.56
C MET A 2 10.04 23.30 22.01
N LEU A 3 10.18 23.07 20.70
CA LEU A 3 11.46 22.61 20.12
C LEU A 3 12.49 23.75 20.03
N ASP A 4 12.07 24.95 19.66
CA ASP A 4 12.96 26.14 19.61
C ASP A 4 13.56 26.46 20.99
N GLU A 5 12.76 26.31 22.05
CA GLU A 5 13.20 26.48 23.44
C GLU A 5 14.28 25.44 23.80
N LEU A 6 14.06 24.16 23.47
CA LEU A 6 15.07 23.11 23.69
C LEU A 6 16.36 23.36 22.91
N GLN A 7 16.27 23.88 21.68
CA GLN A 7 17.44 24.26 20.89
C GLN A 7 18.22 25.40 21.56
N ALA A 8 17.53 26.42 22.06
CA ALA A 8 18.17 27.54 22.76
C ALA A 8 18.85 27.12 24.07
N GLU A 9 18.26 26.16 24.80
CA GLU A 9 18.77 25.68 26.08
C GLU A 9 20.04 24.82 25.96
N ASN A 10 20.10 23.95 24.94
CA ASN A 10 21.16 22.93 24.88
C ASN A 10 22.00 22.94 23.59
N GLY A 11 21.73 23.84 22.66
CA GLY A 11 22.52 24.03 21.44
C GLY A 11 22.45 22.88 20.43
N ARG A 12 21.52 21.94 20.59
CA ARG A 12 21.27 20.86 19.61
C ARG A 12 20.26 21.33 18.56
N THR A 13 20.20 20.61 17.45
CA THR A 13 19.11 20.71 16.47
C THR A 13 18.07 19.63 16.75
N TYR A 14 16.79 19.98 16.66
CA TYR A 14 15.67 19.07 16.78
C TYR A 14 14.86 19.08 15.49
N GLU A 15 14.38 17.91 15.09
CA GLU A 15 13.49 17.78 13.94
C GLU A 15 12.04 17.58 14.40
N LEU A 16 11.09 18.16 13.67
CA LEU A 16 9.67 17.90 13.78
C LEU A 16 9.18 17.17 12.53
N THR A 17 8.58 15.99 12.73
CA THR A 17 8.10 15.16 11.62
C THR A 17 6.71 14.62 11.90
N SER A 18 6.04 14.11 10.86
CA SER A 18 4.76 13.38 11.00
C SER A 18 4.65 12.30 9.94
N ALA A 19 4.04 11.17 10.30
CA ALA A 19 3.61 10.16 9.35
C ALA A 19 2.12 10.35 9.05
N ILE A 20 1.74 10.38 7.77
CA ILE A 20 0.38 10.76 7.35
C ILE A 20 -0.23 9.77 6.36
N GLY A 21 -1.57 9.66 6.40
CA GLY A 21 -2.31 8.90 5.39
C GLY A 21 -2.29 9.63 4.05
N VAL A 22 -2.24 8.87 2.95
CA VAL A 22 -2.06 9.41 1.59
C VAL A 22 -3.28 9.22 0.68
N GLY A 23 -4.36 8.64 1.20
CA GLY A 23 -5.65 8.63 0.49
C GLY A 23 -6.17 10.04 0.30
N HIS A 24 -6.87 10.31 -0.81
CA HIS A 24 -7.43 11.65 -1.08
C HIS A 24 -8.29 12.15 0.07
N ASP A 25 -9.09 11.26 0.64
CA ASP A 25 -10.00 11.47 1.77
C ASP A 25 -9.29 11.65 3.12
N LYS A 26 -7.96 11.44 3.18
CA LYS A 26 -7.13 11.79 4.34
C LYS A 26 -6.41 13.11 4.10
N ILE A 27 -5.92 13.31 2.88
CA ILE A 27 -5.16 14.49 2.50
C ILE A 27 -6.06 15.74 2.49
N GLU A 28 -7.33 15.61 2.10
CA GLU A 28 -8.25 16.75 2.00
C GLU A 28 -8.61 17.39 3.36
N ASP A 29 -8.46 16.64 4.46
CA ASP A 29 -8.82 17.08 5.81
C ASP A 29 -7.76 17.97 6.47
N VAL A 30 -6.57 18.11 5.87
CA VAL A 30 -5.47 18.90 6.42
C VAL A 30 -4.85 19.77 5.33
N ASN A 31 -4.67 21.06 5.65
CA ASN A 31 -3.88 21.95 4.81
C ASN A 31 -2.38 21.71 5.06
N TYR A 32 -1.79 20.75 4.35
CA TYR A 32 -0.37 20.41 4.51
C TYR A 32 0.56 21.50 3.99
N GLY A 33 0.13 22.31 3.02
CA GLY A 33 0.87 23.49 2.56
C GLY A 33 1.13 24.50 3.69
N GLU A 34 0.20 24.62 4.63
CA GLU A 34 0.41 25.42 5.85
C GLU A 34 1.17 24.65 6.93
N ALA A 35 0.86 23.38 7.18
CA ALA A 35 1.51 22.62 8.26
C ALA A 35 3.02 22.43 8.04
N ILE A 36 3.45 22.19 6.80
CA ILE A 36 4.84 21.85 6.45
C ILE A 36 5.86 22.97 6.71
N GLN A 37 5.40 24.20 6.93
CA GLN A 37 6.29 25.32 7.27
C GLN A 37 7.00 25.09 8.61
N TYR A 38 6.43 24.28 9.49
CA TYR A 38 6.97 23.97 10.82
C TYR A 38 7.70 22.63 10.90
N MET A 39 7.59 21.79 9.87
CA MET A 39 8.06 20.41 9.90
C MET A 39 9.30 20.23 9.03
N ASP A 40 10.20 19.35 9.43
CA ASP A 40 11.36 18.94 8.63
C ASP A 40 10.95 17.93 7.56
N TYR A 41 10.16 16.93 7.94
CA TYR A 41 9.73 15.85 7.05
C TYR A 41 8.28 15.42 7.25
N ILE A 42 7.65 15.03 6.16
CA ILE A 42 6.42 14.23 6.12
C ILE A 42 6.80 12.82 5.66
N PHE A 43 6.55 11.83 6.50
CA PHE A 43 6.64 10.41 6.15
C PHE A 43 5.30 9.97 5.56
N ALA A 44 5.22 9.92 4.23
CA ALA A 44 4.00 9.53 3.54
C ALA A 44 3.76 8.02 3.75
N MET A 45 2.64 7.64 4.39
CA MET A 45 2.29 6.23 4.61
C MET A 45 1.76 5.60 3.32
N THR A 46 2.65 5.38 2.35
CA THR A 46 2.34 4.86 1.01
C THR A 46 2.25 3.34 0.99
N TYR A 47 1.49 2.81 1.93
CA TYR A 47 1.18 1.41 2.15
C TYR A 47 -0.22 1.30 2.78
N ASP A 48 -0.71 0.08 3.00
CA ASP A 48 -2.05 -0.19 3.52
C ASP A 48 -3.21 0.30 2.62
N PHE A 49 -3.00 0.33 1.30
CA PHE A 49 -4.06 0.69 0.35
C PHE A 49 -5.15 -0.38 0.25
N TYR A 50 -4.73 -1.65 0.34
CA TYR A 50 -5.56 -2.85 0.29
C TYR A 50 -5.10 -3.83 1.35
N GLY A 51 -6.00 -4.71 1.80
CA GLY A 51 -5.67 -5.73 2.79
C GLY A 51 -6.87 -6.52 3.29
N GLY A 52 -6.58 -7.53 4.11
CA GLY A 52 -7.56 -8.50 4.60
C GLY A 52 -8.65 -7.98 5.54
N TRP A 53 -8.84 -6.66 5.68
CA TRP A 53 -10.02 -6.10 6.36
C TRP A 53 -11.30 -6.27 5.52
N ASN A 54 -11.18 -6.49 4.21
CA ASN A 54 -12.25 -6.94 3.33
C ASN A 54 -11.71 -8.01 2.35
N ASN A 55 -12.55 -8.47 1.42
CA ASN A 55 -12.20 -9.49 0.43
C ASN A 55 -11.90 -8.91 -0.97
N VAL A 56 -11.74 -7.59 -1.08
CA VAL A 56 -11.35 -6.90 -2.31
C VAL A 56 -9.83 -6.90 -2.40
N LEU A 57 -9.31 -7.44 -3.49
CA LEU A 57 -7.89 -7.60 -3.72
C LEU A 57 -7.28 -6.31 -4.31
N GLY A 58 -5.97 -6.16 -4.16
CA GLY A 58 -5.24 -5.04 -4.75
C GLY A 58 -3.84 -4.90 -4.16
N HIS A 59 -3.03 -4.08 -4.84
CA HIS A 59 -1.65 -3.81 -4.44
C HIS A 59 -1.61 -2.86 -3.24
N GLN A 60 -1.20 -3.36 -2.07
CA GLN A 60 -1.27 -2.57 -0.84
C GLN A 60 -0.29 -1.37 -0.76
N THR A 61 0.73 -1.32 -1.61
CA THR A 61 1.83 -0.32 -1.55
C THR A 61 2.34 0.07 -2.95
N ALA A 62 1.47 -0.03 -3.96
CA ALA A 62 1.83 0.28 -5.34
C ALA A 62 2.23 1.75 -5.54
N LEU A 63 3.18 1.98 -6.45
CA LEU A 63 3.52 3.34 -6.88
C LEU A 63 2.38 3.93 -7.72
N TYR A 64 1.87 3.16 -8.67
CA TYR A 64 0.85 3.58 -9.63
C TYR A 64 -0.38 2.68 -9.62
N CYS A 65 -1.39 3.05 -10.40
CA CYS A 65 -2.62 2.28 -10.55
C CYS A 65 -2.37 0.96 -11.28
N GLY A 66 -2.82 -0.15 -10.69
CA GLY A 66 -2.60 -1.48 -11.25
C GLY A 66 -3.54 -1.87 -12.38
N SER A 67 -3.14 -2.92 -13.10
CA SER A 67 -3.86 -3.50 -14.22
C SER A 67 -5.28 -3.98 -13.86
N PHE A 68 -5.50 -4.39 -12.61
CA PHE A 68 -6.81 -4.77 -12.08
C PHE A 68 -7.83 -3.62 -11.96
N MET A 69 -7.40 -2.36 -12.01
CA MET A 69 -8.28 -1.21 -11.80
C MET A 69 -9.19 -0.96 -13.00
N ARG A 70 -10.44 -0.57 -12.72
CA ARG A 70 -11.46 -0.28 -13.75
C ARG A 70 -11.15 1.03 -14.50
N PRO A 71 -11.71 1.22 -15.71
CA PRO A 71 -11.63 2.49 -16.43
C PRO A 71 -12.10 3.68 -15.57
N GLY A 72 -11.26 4.71 -15.46
CA GLY A 72 -11.55 5.90 -14.66
C GLY A 72 -11.46 5.69 -13.13
N GLN A 73 -11.10 4.51 -12.63
CA GLN A 73 -10.87 4.31 -11.20
C GLN A 73 -9.62 5.05 -10.71
N CYS A 74 -8.56 5.06 -11.53
CA CYS A 74 -7.28 5.64 -11.14
C CYS A 74 -7.38 7.14 -10.81
N ASP A 75 -8.04 7.92 -11.66
CA ASP A 75 -8.25 9.36 -11.47
C ASP A 75 -9.58 9.71 -10.79
N GLY A 76 -10.37 8.70 -10.41
CA GLY A 76 -11.64 8.86 -9.71
C GLY A 76 -12.80 9.36 -10.59
N LYS A 77 -12.66 9.40 -11.92
CA LYS A 77 -13.70 9.90 -12.84
C LYS A 77 -14.59 8.81 -13.45
N GLY A 78 -14.29 7.55 -13.16
CA GLY A 78 -15.06 6.39 -13.59
C GLY A 78 -16.22 6.05 -12.65
N VAL A 79 -16.78 4.87 -12.89
CA VAL A 79 -17.82 4.25 -12.05
C VAL A 79 -17.41 2.84 -11.67
N ASP A 80 -17.89 2.37 -10.51
CA ASP A 80 -17.62 1.03 -10.00
C ASP A 80 -18.41 -0.06 -10.77
N GLU A 81 -18.44 -1.28 -10.22
CA GLU A 81 -19.17 -2.40 -10.80
C GLU A 81 -20.70 -2.25 -10.77
N ASN A 82 -21.23 -1.42 -9.86
CA ASN A 82 -22.64 -1.13 -9.71
C ASN A 82 -23.07 0.13 -10.48
N GLY A 83 -22.12 0.81 -11.14
CA GLY A 83 -22.37 2.06 -11.87
C GLY A 83 -22.32 3.30 -10.98
N GLU A 84 -21.85 3.19 -9.74
CA GLU A 84 -21.71 4.32 -8.82
C GLU A 84 -20.39 5.06 -9.07
N PRO A 85 -20.38 6.41 -9.10
CA PRO A 85 -19.14 7.17 -9.27
C PRO A 85 -18.12 6.92 -8.16
N TYR A 86 -16.85 6.84 -8.54
CA TYR A 86 -15.76 6.88 -7.56
C TYR A 86 -15.75 8.23 -6.84
N LYS A 87 -15.42 8.21 -5.55
CA LYS A 87 -15.44 9.42 -4.69
C LYS A 87 -14.18 10.27 -4.80
N GLY A 88 -13.13 9.71 -5.37
CA GLY A 88 -11.84 10.35 -5.59
C GLY A 88 -10.85 9.37 -6.22
N PRO A 89 -9.60 9.79 -6.44
CA PRO A 89 -8.59 8.96 -7.06
C PRO A 89 -8.30 7.71 -6.21
N ALA A 90 -7.88 6.64 -6.89
CA ALA A 90 -7.54 5.38 -6.26
C ALA A 90 -6.36 5.53 -5.29
N TYR A 91 -6.28 4.64 -4.30
CA TYR A 91 -5.15 4.61 -3.37
C TYR A 91 -3.91 4.03 -4.03
N THR A 92 -2.98 4.91 -4.37
CA THR A 92 -1.63 4.63 -4.87
C THR A 92 -0.67 5.66 -4.30
N ALA A 93 0.62 5.34 -4.27
CA ALA A 93 1.60 6.26 -3.72
C ALA A 93 1.67 7.56 -4.56
N ASP A 94 1.69 7.47 -5.89
CA ASP A 94 1.76 8.64 -6.77
C ASP A 94 0.54 9.55 -6.61
N ASN A 95 -0.69 9.00 -6.60
CA ASN A 95 -1.89 9.83 -6.41
C ASN A 95 -1.81 10.66 -5.12
N GLY A 96 -1.37 10.05 -4.02
CA GLY A 96 -1.20 10.75 -2.74
C GLY A 96 -0.07 11.79 -2.76
N ILE A 97 1.08 11.44 -3.35
CA ILE A 97 2.23 12.36 -3.47
C ILE A 97 1.86 13.57 -4.34
N GLN A 98 1.19 13.36 -5.47
CA GLN A 98 0.75 14.46 -6.35
C GLN A 98 -0.23 15.40 -5.64
N LEU A 99 -1.15 14.87 -4.82
CA LEU A 99 -2.06 15.69 -4.02
C LEU A 99 -1.32 16.57 -3.00
N LEU A 100 -0.31 16.02 -2.30
CA LEU A 100 0.52 16.81 -1.37
C LEU A 100 1.33 17.89 -2.11
N LEU A 101 1.94 17.53 -3.24
CA LEU A 101 2.66 18.49 -4.08
C LEU A 101 1.74 19.61 -4.60
N ALA A 102 0.51 19.27 -4.99
CA ALA A 102 -0.50 20.22 -5.44
C ALA A 102 -0.95 21.20 -4.33
N GLN A 103 -0.90 20.78 -3.07
CA GLN A 103 -1.10 21.68 -1.91
C GLN A 103 0.12 22.58 -1.62
N GLY A 104 1.21 22.46 -2.38
CA GLY A 104 2.43 23.26 -2.20
C GLY A 104 3.43 22.67 -1.21
N VAL A 105 3.28 21.40 -0.82
CA VAL A 105 4.27 20.71 0.03
C VAL A 105 5.59 20.57 -0.75
N PRO A 106 6.73 21.05 -0.23
CA PRO A 106 8.01 20.92 -0.90
C PRO A 106 8.44 19.45 -1.04
N ALA A 107 8.78 19.03 -2.27
CA ALA A 107 9.16 17.64 -2.56
C ALA A 107 10.33 17.14 -1.71
N ASN A 108 11.29 18.01 -1.37
CA ASN A 108 12.45 17.67 -0.54
C ASN A 108 12.11 17.42 0.94
N LYS A 109 10.87 17.64 1.37
CA LYS A 109 10.37 17.29 2.71
C LYS A 109 9.47 16.06 2.70
N LEU A 110 9.15 15.49 1.54
CA LEU A 110 8.36 14.26 1.42
C LEU A 110 9.28 13.04 1.44
N VAL A 111 9.01 12.12 2.37
CA VAL A 111 9.69 10.83 2.46
C VAL A 111 8.71 9.73 2.05
N LEU A 112 9.05 9.00 0.99
CA LEU A 112 8.23 7.91 0.45
C LEU A 112 8.33 6.67 1.33
N GLY A 113 7.19 6.09 1.72
CA GLY A 113 7.12 4.87 2.52
C GLY A 113 7.36 3.60 1.70
N THR A 114 7.99 2.60 2.30
CA THR A 114 8.15 1.25 1.73
C THR A 114 7.68 0.20 2.73
N ALA A 115 6.89 -0.77 2.27
CA ALA A 115 6.38 -1.83 3.14
C ALA A 115 7.43 -2.94 3.33
N MET A 116 7.82 -3.20 4.57
CA MET A 116 8.62 -4.39 4.95
C MET A 116 7.74 -5.56 5.40
N TYR A 117 6.50 -5.60 4.92
CA TYR A 117 5.49 -6.61 5.18
C TYR A 117 4.55 -6.73 3.97
N GLY A 118 3.90 -7.88 3.84
CA GLY A 118 2.80 -8.13 2.90
C GLY A 118 1.46 -8.15 3.63
N ARG A 119 0.40 -7.78 2.91
CA ARG A 119 -0.98 -8.02 3.31
C ARG A 119 -1.57 -9.07 2.40
N GLY A 120 -2.36 -9.98 2.95
CA GLY A 120 -2.79 -11.13 2.17
C GLY A 120 -4.14 -11.69 2.52
N TRP A 121 -4.60 -12.53 1.61
CA TRP A 121 -5.88 -13.23 1.64
C TRP A 121 -5.69 -14.73 1.48
N GLU A 122 -6.73 -15.49 1.82
CA GLU A 122 -6.92 -16.88 1.41
C GLU A 122 -8.13 -17.00 0.48
N GLY A 123 -8.24 -18.11 -0.25
CA GLY A 123 -9.39 -18.39 -1.11
C GLY A 123 -9.48 -17.58 -2.41
N VAL A 124 -8.41 -16.90 -2.83
CA VAL A 124 -8.28 -16.32 -4.17
C VAL A 124 -8.05 -17.44 -5.19
N MET A 125 -9.11 -18.14 -5.56
CA MET A 125 -9.04 -19.29 -6.45
C MET A 125 -9.01 -18.85 -7.92
N PRO A 126 -8.33 -19.58 -8.84
CA PRO A 126 -8.31 -19.24 -10.27
C PRO A 126 -9.69 -19.02 -10.91
N ALA A 127 -10.73 -19.67 -10.38
CA ALA A 127 -12.10 -19.53 -10.87
C ALA A 127 -12.78 -18.21 -10.49
N SER A 128 -12.23 -17.42 -9.56
CA SER A 128 -12.79 -16.11 -9.19
C SER A 128 -12.20 -14.95 -9.98
N LEU A 129 -11.14 -15.17 -10.75
CA LEU A 129 -10.47 -14.15 -11.55
C LEU A 129 -11.32 -13.75 -12.77
N SER A 130 -11.46 -12.44 -12.99
CA SER A 130 -12.01 -11.92 -14.24
C SER A 130 -10.97 -11.79 -15.35
N ASP A 131 -9.69 -11.61 -15.00
CA ASP A 131 -8.53 -11.83 -15.87
C ASP A 131 -7.72 -13.02 -15.34
N PRO A 132 -7.62 -14.15 -16.08
CA PRO A 132 -6.93 -15.35 -15.60
C PRO A 132 -5.42 -15.19 -15.37
N THR A 133 -4.83 -14.08 -15.79
CA THR A 133 -3.40 -13.78 -15.64
C THR A 133 -3.09 -12.85 -14.46
N ASP A 134 -4.10 -12.21 -13.87
CA ASP A 134 -3.93 -11.27 -12.75
C ASP A 134 -4.76 -11.71 -11.53
N PRO A 135 -4.13 -12.20 -10.45
CA PRO A 135 -4.84 -12.61 -9.23
C PRO A 135 -5.54 -11.46 -8.54
N MET A 136 -5.16 -10.19 -8.77
CA MET A 136 -5.82 -9.02 -8.18
C MET A 136 -7.22 -8.79 -8.75
N THR A 137 -7.58 -9.45 -9.86
CA THR A 137 -8.94 -9.42 -10.44
C THR A 137 -9.89 -10.47 -9.85
N GLY A 138 -9.40 -11.27 -8.89
CA GLY A 138 -10.17 -12.26 -8.17
C GLY A 138 -10.93 -11.71 -6.96
N VAL A 139 -11.48 -12.64 -6.17
CA VAL A 139 -12.12 -12.33 -4.88
C VAL A 139 -11.54 -13.24 -3.80
N GLY A 140 -11.17 -12.66 -2.66
CA GLY A 140 -10.71 -13.40 -1.49
C GLY A 140 -11.86 -13.99 -0.67
N ASN A 141 -11.55 -14.94 0.22
CA ASN A 141 -12.53 -15.54 1.14
C ASN A 141 -12.06 -15.48 2.61
N GLY A 142 -11.19 -14.53 2.93
CA GLY A 142 -10.67 -14.33 4.27
C GLY A 142 -9.23 -13.82 4.28
N LYS A 143 -8.76 -13.51 5.48
CA LYS A 143 -7.40 -13.08 5.76
C LYS A 143 -6.41 -14.23 5.56
N LEU A 144 -5.20 -13.93 5.08
CA LEU A 144 -4.07 -14.85 5.15
C LEU A 144 -3.90 -15.37 6.59
N LYS A 145 -3.81 -16.69 6.74
CA LYS A 145 -3.47 -17.34 8.01
C LYS A 145 -2.05 -17.89 7.96
N GLY A 146 -1.42 -17.98 9.12
CA GLY A 146 -0.09 -18.55 9.28
C GLY A 146 0.34 -18.57 10.74
N THR A 147 1.63 -18.80 10.95
CA THR A 147 2.24 -18.87 12.29
C THR A 147 3.25 -17.74 12.47
N SER A 148 3.57 -17.41 13.73
CA SER A 148 4.63 -16.45 14.06
C SER A 148 6.00 -16.90 13.52
N ALA A 149 6.25 -18.21 13.41
CA ALA A 149 7.45 -18.75 12.77
C ALA A 149 7.56 -18.39 11.28
N GLN A 150 6.42 -18.19 10.61
CA GLN A 150 6.34 -17.70 9.23
C GLN A 150 6.35 -16.18 9.13
N GLY A 151 6.41 -15.46 10.26
CA GLY A 151 6.27 -14.00 10.29
C GLY A 151 4.82 -13.51 10.20
N VAL A 152 3.84 -14.39 10.44
CA VAL A 152 2.42 -14.01 10.56
C VAL A 152 2.10 -13.77 12.02
N TRP A 153 2.15 -12.50 12.43
CA TRP A 153 1.86 -12.06 13.80
C TRP A 153 0.38 -11.73 14.01
N GLU A 154 -0.28 -11.29 12.94
CA GLU A 154 -1.71 -11.02 12.86
C GLU A 154 -2.26 -11.63 11.56
N ALA A 155 -3.48 -12.17 11.58
CA ALA A 155 -4.12 -12.65 10.36
C ALA A 155 -4.21 -11.53 9.31
N GLY A 156 -3.81 -11.85 8.08
CA GLY A 156 -3.79 -10.92 6.95
C GLY A 156 -2.52 -10.10 6.82
N VAL A 157 -1.52 -10.29 7.69
CA VAL A 157 -0.22 -9.58 7.65
C VAL A 157 0.93 -10.57 7.80
N ILE A 158 1.96 -10.43 6.97
CA ILE A 158 3.17 -11.26 7.03
C ILE A 158 4.43 -10.41 6.86
N ASP A 159 5.45 -10.62 7.69
CA ASP A 159 6.75 -9.96 7.52
C ASP A 159 7.36 -10.27 6.14
N TYR A 160 8.07 -9.31 5.53
CA TYR A 160 8.77 -9.55 4.26
C TYR A 160 9.79 -10.71 4.35
N LYS A 161 10.49 -10.86 5.48
CA LYS A 161 11.39 -12.01 5.71
C LYS A 161 10.64 -13.35 5.72
N GLY A 162 9.36 -13.33 6.12
CA GLY A 162 8.45 -14.47 6.06
C GLY A 162 8.10 -14.82 4.62
N ILE A 163 7.67 -13.83 3.84
CA ILE A 163 7.44 -13.97 2.39
C ILE A 163 8.69 -14.55 1.71
N LYS A 164 9.88 -13.99 2.00
CA LYS A 164 11.14 -14.45 1.45
C LYS A 164 11.43 -15.93 1.76
N SER A 165 11.21 -16.35 3.01
CA SER A 165 11.57 -17.68 3.48
C SER A 165 10.54 -18.76 3.15
N PHE A 166 9.27 -18.39 3.01
CA PHE A 166 8.16 -19.35 2.89
C PHE A 166 7.40 -19.29 1.56
N MET A 167 7.60 -18.24 0.75
CA MET A 167 6.84 -18.03 -0.50
C MET A 167 7.77 -17.78 -1.70
N LEU A 168 8.79 -16.93 -1.58
CA LEU A 168 9.69 -16.59 -2.70
C LEU A 168 10.88 -17.55 -2.89
N GLY A 169 11.51 -17.95 -1.78
CA GLY A 169 12.76 -18.71 -1.79
C GLY A 169 13.98 -17.88 -2.24
N ALA A 170 15.17 -18.51 -2.28
CA ALA A 170 16.44 -17.82 -2.51
C ALA A 170 16.49 -17.03 -3.83
N ASN A 171 15.92 -17.60 -4.90
CA ASN A 171 15.99 -17.06 -6.26
C ASN A 171 14.75 -16.24 -6.68
N ASN A 172 13.82 -15.95 -5.77
CA ASN A 172 12.59 -15.19 -6.05
C ASN A 172 11.66 -15.83 -7.11
N THR A 173 11.74 -17.15 -7.31
CA THR A 173 10.94 -17.86 -8.32
C THR A 173 9.66 -18.48 -7.76
N GLY A 174 9.47 -18.44 -6.44
CA GLY A 174 8.37 -19.15 -5.79
C GLY A 174 8.80 -20.49 -5.21
N ILE A 175 8.30 -20.81 -4.01
CA ILE A 175 8.46 -22.07 -3.27
C ILE A 175 7.14 -22.42 -2.58
N ASN A 176 7.02 -23.65 -2.05
CA ASN A 176 5.83 -24.09 -1.31
C ASN A 176 4.49 -23.90 -2.04
N GLY A 177 4.53 -24.02 -3.37
CA GLY A 177 3.35 -23.87 -4.25
C GLY A 177 2.98 -22.42 -4.58
N PHE A 178 3.74 -21.43 -4.11
CA PHE A 178 3.58 -20.04 -4.54
C PHE A 178 4.31 -19.80 -5.86
N GLU A 179 3.69 -19.03 -6.73
CA GLU A 179 4.31 -18.38 -7.88
C GLU A 179 4.52 -16.89 -7.58
N TYR A 180 5.55 -16.29 -8.19
CA TYR A 180 5.82 -14.86 -8.10
C TYR A 180 5.26 -14.14 -9.32
N GLY A 181 4.70 -12.95 -9.12
CA GLY A 181 4.31 -12.05 -10.19
C GLY A 181 4.60 -10.59 -9.88
N TYR A 182 4.56 -9.78 -10.93
CA TYR A 182 4.82 -8.35 -10.86
C TYR A 182 3.92 -7.61 -11.83
N ASP A 183 3.15 -6.66 -11.31
CA ASP A 183 2.40 -5.70 -12.11
C ASP A 183 3.34 -4.53 -12.43
N ALA A 184 3.89 -4.53 -13.64
CA ALA A 184 4.81 -3.50 -14.11
C ALA A 184 4.14 -2.13 -14.29
N GLN A 185 2.82 -2.07 -14.45
CA GLN A 185 2.11 -0.80 -14.51
C GLN A 185 2.04 -0.17 -13.11
N ALA A 186 1.76 -0.99 -12.08
CA ALA A 186 1.67 -0.54 -10.69
C ALA A 186 3.03 -0.35 -10.00
N GLU A 187 4.08 -0.99 -10.53
CA GLU A 187 5.35 -1.26 -9.85
C GLU A 187 5.15 -2.07 -8.55
N ALA A 188 4.32 -3.12 -8.61
CA ALA A 188 3.89 -3.89 -7.44
C ALA A 188 4.07 -5.41 -7.63
N ALA A 189 4.67 -6.04 -6.61
CA ALA A 189 4.90 -7.48 -6.57
C ALA A 189 3.79 -8.22 -5.82
N TRP A 190 3.59 -9.49 -6.16
CA TRP A 190 2.73 -10.41 -5.43
C TRP A 190 3.29 -11.85 -5.46
N VAL A 191 2.84 -12.68 -4.52
CA VAL A 191 3.01 -14.13 -4.53
C VAL A 191 1.67 -14.82 -4.38
N TRP A 192 1.39 -15.82 -5.21
CA TRP A 192 0.09 -16.48 -5.25
C TRP A 192 0.23 -17.99 -5.25
N ASN A 193 -0.50 -18.68 -4.38
CA ASN A 193 -0.65 -20.12 -4.42
C ASN A 193 -2.02 -20.48 -4.99
N ARG A 194 -2.04 -20.88 -6.26
CA ARG A 194 -3.29 -21.22 -6.99
C ARG A 194 -4.09 -22.36 -6.36
N THR A 195 -3.46 -23.22 -5.57
CA THR A 195 -4.11 -24.38 -4.94
C THR A 195 -4.84 -23.99 -3.65
N THR A 196 -4.21 -23.15 -2.82
CA THR A 196 -4.78 -22.71 -1.54
C THR A 196 -5.55 -21.39 -1.66
N GLY A 197 -5.36 -20.68 -2.78
CA GLY A 197 -5.86 -19.32 -2.98
C GLY A 197 -5.19 -18.30 -2.06
N GLN A 198 -4.02 -18.63 -1.48
CA GLN A 198 -3.27 -17.65 -0.70
C GLN A 198 -2.59 -16.65 -1.62
N LEU A 199 -2.89 -15.37 -1.43
CA LEU A 199 -2.32 -14.25 -2.17
C LEU A 199 -1.73 -13.25 -1.19
N VAL A 200 -0.50 -12.80 -1.44
CA VAL A 200 0.21 -11.75 -0.68
C VAL A 200 0.86 -10.78 -1.63
#